data_AF-A0AAW2DDB6-F1
#
_entry.id   AF-A0AAW2DDB6-F1
#
_cell.length_a   1.000
_cell.length_b   1.000
_cell.length_c   1.000
_cell.angle_alpha   90.00
_cell.angle_beta   90.00
_cell.angle_gamma   90.00
#
_symmetry.space_group_name_H-M   'P 1'
#
loop_
_entity.id
_entity.type
_entity.pdbx_description
1 polymer ?
#
loop_
_entity_poly.entity_id
_entity_poly.type
_entity_poly.pdbx_seq_one_letter_code
_entity_poly.pdbx_strand_id
1 'polypeptide(L)'
;MQGVCNDETNVLILAATNTPYALDQAMRRRFDKRIYVPLPDLKAREHISKVHIGDTPHNLTETDFEHLTRRTQGFSGSDIFYCVKDALYQPVRATLDAQFFRKTSKGMWVPCKRTQQGAIEITLQELNAQGLALKIQLPPNTRADFDKMLARQKPTVSEADLEVHKRFDKEFGNEG
;
A
#
# COMPACT_ATOMS: atom_id res chain seq x y z
N MET A 1 17.30 -0.39 35.83
CA MET A 1 17.24 1.06 35.54
C MET A 1 15.87 1.23 34.91
N GLN A 2 14.88 1.61 35.72
CA GLN A 2 13.54 1.93 35.23
C GLN A 2 13.70 3.02 34.19
N GLY A 3 12.97 2.95 33.08
CA GLY A 3 13.05 3.91 31.97
C GLY A 3 12.54 5.32 32.31
N VAL A 4 12.63 5.73 33.57
CA VAL A 4 12.36 7.07 34.07
C VAL A 4 13.69 7.60 34.59
N CYS A 5 14.34 8.46 33.80
CA CYS A 5 15.32 9.37 34.37
C CYS A 5 14.60 10.13 35.49
N ASN A 6 15.16 10.10 36.70
CA ASN A 6 14.65 10.83 37.85
C ASN A 6 14.94 12.35 37.75
N ASP A 7 15.01 12.86 36.51
CA ASP A 7 15.17 14.27 36.18
C ASP A 7 13.78 14.81 35.86
N GLU A 8 13.52 16.09 36.19
CA GLU A 8 12.21 16.77 36.06
C GLU A 8 11.66 16.87 34.62
N THR A 9 12.25 16.16 33.66
CA THR A 9 11.83 16.08 32.26
C THR A 9 11.21 14.72 31.95
N ASN A 10 9.89 14.73 31.71
CA ASN A 10 9.13 13.56 31.27
C ASN A 10 9.49 13.19 29.81
N VAL A 11 10.55 12.42 29.61
CA VAL A 11 10.98 11.94 28.28
C VAL A 11 10.45 10.51 28.04
N LEU A 12 9.72 10.30 26.93
CA LEU A 12 9.27 8.98 26.48
C LEU A 12 10.20 8.45 25.37
N ILE A 13 10.77 7.27 25.57
CA ILE A 13 11.61 6.59 24.58
C ILE A 13 10.80 5.50 23.88
N LEU A 14 10.72 5.58 22.55
CA LEU A 14 10.11 4.56 21.69
C LEU A 14 11.18 3.91 20.82
N ALA A 15 11.17 2.59 20.73
CA ALA A 15 12.08 1.81 19.88
C ALA A 15 11.28 0.72 19.14
N ALA A 16 11.72 0.39 17.92
CA ALA A 16 11.13 -0.64 17.09
C ALA A 16 12.20 -1.65 16.64
N THR A 17 11.89 -2.94 16.67
CA THR A 17 12.79 -4.00 16.21
C THR A 17 12.02 -5.14 15.56
N ASN A 18 12.56 -5.67 14.45
CA ASN A 18 12.07 -6.88 13.79
C ASN A 18 12.83 -8.14 14.24
N THR A 19 13.85 -8.00 15.10
CA THR A 19 14.71 -9.09 15.55
C THR A 19 14.87 -9.09 17.07
N PRO A 20 13.79 -9.37 17.83
CA PRO A 20 13.78 -9.19 19.29
C PRO A 20 14.76 -10.11 20.03
N TYR A 21 15.10 -11.28 19.47
CA TYR A 21 16.12 -12.18 20.05
C TYR A 21 17.56 -11.67 19.88
N ALA A 22 17.82 -10.77 18.93
CA ALA A 22 19.14 -10.16 18.76
C ALA A 22 19.43 -9.10 19.83
N LEU A 23 18.39 -8.65 20.56
CA LEU A 23 18.54 -7.66 21.62
C LEU A 23 19.16 -8.31 22.85
N ASP A 24 20.24 -7.73 23.36
CA ASP A 24 20.90 -8.21 24.56
C ASP A 24 19.97 -8.15 25.78
N GLN A 25 20.31 -8.92 26.81
CA GLN A 25 19.48 -8.96 28.02
C GLN A 25 19.48 -7.62 28.77
N ALA A 26 20.56 -6.85 28.69
CA ALA A 26 20.69 -5.59 29.42
C ALA A 26 19.79 -4.50 28.83
N MET A 27 19.66 -4.41 27.50
CA MET A 27 18.70 -3.51 26.85
C MET A 27 17.27 -4.00 27.06
N ARG A 28 16.99 -5.31 26.93
CA ARG A 28 15.64 -5.84 27.17
C ARG A 28 15.09 -5.44 28.54
N ARG A 29 15.92 -5.49 29.60
CA ARG A 29 15.54 -5.09 30.97
C ARG A 29 15.38 -3.57 31.18
N ARG A 30 15.76 -2.73 30.22
CA ARG A 30 15.58 -1.27 30.27
C ARG A 30 14.31 -0.81 29.57
N PHE A 31 13.74 -1.65 28.71
CA PHE A 31 12.43 -1.43 28.10
C PHE A 31 11.38 -2.18 28.91
N ASP A 32 10.81 -1.47 29.88
CA ASP A 32 9.83 -1.99 30.84
C ASP A 32 8.51 -2.42 30.15
N LYS A 33 8.12 -1.70 29.09
CA LYS A 33 6.96 -2.01 28.25
C LYS A 33 7.39 -2.49 26.88
N ARG A 34 6.81 -3.62 26.46
CA ARG A 34 7.02 -4.24 25.15
C ARG A 34 5.63 -4.45 24.55
N ILE A 35 5.47 -4.09 23.29
CA ILE A 35 4.19 -4.21 22.60
C ILE A 35 4.44 -5.01 21.33
N TYR A 36 3.88 -6.21 21.26
CA TYR A 36 3.87 -6.97 20.02
C TYR A 36 2.87 -6.36 19.04
N VAL A 37 3.34 -6.03 17.84
CA VAL A 37 2.51 -5.51 16.75
C VAL A 37 2.27 -6.64 15.74
N PRO A 38 1.09 -7.26 15.73
CA PRO A 38 0.78 -8.34 14.79
C PRO A 38 0.51 -7.81 13.38
N LEU A 39 0.41 -8.73 12.43
CA LEU A 39 -0.11 -8.42 11.09
C LEU A 39 -1.55 -7.90 11.16
N PRO A 40 -1.95 -7.01 10.23
CA PRO A 40 -3.28 -6.42 10.22
C PRO A 40 -4.38 -7.47 10.02
N ASP A 41 -5.46 -7.34 10.79
CA ASP A 41 -6.67 -8.15 10.63
C ASP A 41 -7.46 -7.74 9.37
N LEU A 42 -8.56 -8.44 9.08
CA LEU A 42 -9.36 -8.17 7.87
C LEU A 42 -9.80 -6.69 7.80
N LYS A 43 -10.33 -6.14 8.90
CA LYS A 43 -10.84 -4.76 8.93
C LYS A 43 -9.72 -3.74 8.80
N ALA A 44 -8.58 -3.97 9.45
CA ALA A 44 -7.40 -3.13 9.33
C ALA A 44 -6.85 -3.14 7.90
N ARG A 45 -6.80 -4.28 7.22
CA ARG A 45 -6.35 -4.35 5.82
C ARG A 45 -7.26 -3.59 4.86
N GLU A 46 -8.57 -3.66 5.08
CA GLU A 46 -9.54 -2.88 4.31
C GLU A 46 -9.34 -1.38 4.52
N HIS A 47 -9.18 -0.97 5.79
CA HIS A 47 -8.94 0.41 6.16
C HIS A 47 -7.62 0.95 5.58
N ILE A 48 -6.52 0.19 5.71
CA ILE A 48 -5.22 0.53 5.12
C ILE A 48 -5.33 0.69 3.61
N SER A 49 -6.06 -0.20 2.93
CA SER A 49 -6.28 -0.12 1.49
C SER A 49 -7.02 1.16 1.11
N LYS A 50 -8.11 1.49 1.81
CA LYS A 50 -8.90 2.72 1.58
C LYS A 50 -8.05 3.98 1.81
N VAL A 51 -7.26 4.01 2.90
CA VAL A 51 -6.36 5.12 3.22
C VAL A 51 -5.30 5.32 2.14
N HIS A 52 -4.71 4.25 1.61
CA HIS A 52 -3.69 4.35 0.56
C HIS A 52 -4.23 4.70 -0.83
N ILE A 53 -5.50 4.43 -1.10
CA ILE A 53 -6.16 4.89 -2.33
C ILE A 53 -6.45 6.40 -2.25
N GLY A 54 -6.87 6.88 -1.07
CA GLY A 54 -7.14 8.30 -0.83
C GLY A 54 -8.16 8.86 -1.81
N ASP A 55 -7.87 10.06 -2.34
CA ASP A 55 -8.75 10.77 -3.28
C ASP A 55 -8.53 10.39 -4.76
N THR A 56 -7.77 9.32 -5.02
CA THR A 56 -7.45 8.92 -6.40
C THR A 56 -8.73 8.45 -7.11
N PRO A 57 -9.06 8.97 -8.31
CA PRO A 57 -10.25 8.55 -9.04
C PRO A 57 -10.27 7.04 -9.30
N HIS A 58 -11.27 6.36 -8.75
CA HIS A 58 -11.44 4.92 -8.89
C HIS A 58 -12.90 4.53 -9.13
N ASN A 59 -13.10 3.39 -9.78
CA ASN A 59 -14.42 2.79 -10.00
C ASN A 59 -14.67 1.58 -9.08
N LEU A 60 -13.98 1.52 -7.93
CA LEU A 60 -14.14 0.44 -6.95
C LEU A 60 -15.42 0.59 -6.13
N THR A 61 -16.11 -0.53 -5.93
CA THR A 61 -17.27 -0.65 -5.03
C THR A 61 -16.83 -1.20 -3.66
N GLU A 62 -17.69 -1.08 -2.64
CA GLU A 62 -17.46 -1.71 -1.34
C GLU A 62 -17.24 -3.23 -1.45
N THR A 63 -17.98 -3.89 -2.34
CA THR A 63 -17.79 -5.33 -2.61
C THR A 63 -16.42 -5.64 -3.23
N ASP A 64 -15.83 -4.70 -3.98
CA ASP A 64 -14.49 -4.87 -4.51
C ASP A 64 -13.44 -4.72 -3.39
N PHE A 65 -13.64 -3.78 -2.46
CA PHE A 65 -12.77 -3.65 -1.29
C PHE A 65 -12.77 -4.92 -0.42
N GLU A 66 -13.94 -5.49 -0.17
CA GLU A 66 -14.05 -6.78 0.54
C GLU A 66 -13.30 -7.90 -0.20
N HIS A 67 -13.45 -7.97 -1.52
CA HIS A 67 -12.76 -8.95 -2.35
C HIS A 67 -11.23 -8.80 -2.27
N LEU A 68 -10.70 -7.58 -2.39
CA LEU A 68 -9.26 -7.30 -2.29
C LEU A 68 -8.72 -7.64 -0.90
N THR A 69 -9.47 -7.32 0.15
CA THR A 69 -9.09 -7.56 1.55
C THR A 69 -9.01 -9.05 1.89
N ARG A 70 -9.89 -9.87 1.31
CA ARG A 70 -9.84 -11.34 1.45
C ARG A 70 -8.61 -11.93 0.75
N ARG A 71 -8.20 -11.37 -0.39
CA ARG A 71 -7.04 -11.84 -1.15
C ARG A 71 -5.68 -11.42 -0.58
N THR A 72 -5.66 -10.45 0.33
CA THR A 72 -4.43 -9.93 0.98
C THR A 72 -4.17 -10.57 2.35
N GLN A 73 -4.67 -11.79 2.60
CA GLN A 73 -4.40 -12.49 3.85
C GLN A 73 -2.89 -12.73 4.03
N GLY A 74 -2.37 -12.39 5.23
CA GLY A 74 -0.95 -12.51 5.56
C GLY A 74 -0.09 -11.34 5.08
N PHE A 75 -0.66 -10.36 4.38
CA PHE A 75 0.09 -9.19 3.93
C PHE A 75 0.39 -8.26 5.11
N SER A 76 1.61 -7.74 5.15
CA SER A 76 1.96 -6.62 6.03
C SER A 76 1.36 -5.31 5.53
N GLY A 77 1.34 -4.27 6.38
CA GLY A 77 0.92 -2.93 5.94
C GLY A 77 1.75 -2.43 4.74
N SER A 78 3.05 -2.73 4.73
CA SER A 78 3.94 -2.41 3.61
C SER A 78 3.57 -3.14 2.33
N ASP A 79 3.21 -4.44 2.42
CA ASP A 79 2.81 -5.22 1.25
C ASP A 79 1.53 -4.64 0.62
N ILE A 80 0.56 -4.27 1.47
CA ILE A 80 -0.69 -3.63 1.02
C ILE A 80 -0.39 -2.29 0.36
N PHE A 81 0.46 -1.46 0.97
CA PHE A 81 0.88 -0.19 0.39
C PHE A 81 1.48 -0.37 -1.00
N TYR A 82 2.43 -1.29 -1.17
CA TYR A 82 3.04 -1.53 -2.48
C TYR A 82 2.05 -2.11 -3.49
N CYS A 83 1.13 -2.97 -3.06
CA CYS A 83 0.07 -3.51 -3.89
C CYS A 83 -0.83 -2.39 -4.44
N VAL A 84 -1.34 -1.54 -3.54
CA VAL A 84 -2.20 -0.41 -3.90
C VAL A 84 -1.45 0.57 -4.78
N LYS A 85 -0.22 0.95 -4.39
CA LYS A 85 0.61 1.89 -5.16
C LYS A 85 0.82 1.39 -6.58
N ASP A 86 1.22 0.12 -6.76
CA ASP A 86 1.45 -0.43 -8.10
C ASP A 86 0.17 -0.52 -8.94
N ALA A 87 -0.97 -0.79 -8.29
CA ALA A 87 -2.28 -0.73 -8.94
C ALA A 87 -2.63 0.70 -9.39
N LEU A 88 -2.38 1.72 -8.56
CA LEU A 88 -2.60 3.13 -8.89
C LEU A 88 -1.73 3.60 -10.08
N TYR A 89 -0.55 3.01 -10.28
CA TYR A 89 0.29 3.31 -11.44
C TYR A 89 -0.15 2.60 -12.74
N GLN A 90 -1.09 1.65 -12.71
CA GLN A 90 -1.53 0.96 -13.94
C GLN A 90 -2.15 1.92 -14.98
N PRO A 91 -3.06 2.84 -14.64
CA PRO A 91 -3.55 3.86 -15.57
C PRO A 91 -2.44 4.72 -16.18
N VAL A 92 -1.41 5.06 -15.39
CA VAL A 92 -0.27 5.86 -15.84
C VAL A 92 0.51 5.08 -16.90
N ARG A 93 0.85 3.81 -16.63
CA ARG A 93 1.52 2.93 -17.59
C ARG A 93 0.70 2.74 -18.86
N ALA A 94 -0.60 2.47 -18.71
CA ALA A 94 -1.51 2.34 -19.84
C ALA A 94 -1.59 3.61 -20.71
N THR A 95 -1.44 4.79 -20.11
CA THR A 95 -1.42 6.09 -20.83
C THR A 95 -0.09 6.33 -21.52
N LEU A 96 1.03 5.91 -20.91
CA LEU A 96 2.36 5.98 -21.52
C LEU A 96 2.47 5.08 -22.75
N ASP A 97 1.90 3.88 -22.68
CA ASP A 97 1.93 2.87 -23.76
C ASP A 97 0.78 3.05 -24.77
N ALA A 98 -0.11 4.03 -24.58
CA ALA A 98 -1.26 4.26 -25.44
C ALA A 98 -0.85 4.84 -26.79
N GLN A 99 -1.37 4.22 -27.86
CA GLN A 99 -1.25 4.71 -29.25
C GLN A 99 -2.50 5.47 -29.73
N PHE A 100 -3.60 5.38 -28.98
CA PHE A 100 -4.88 5.96 -29.36
C PHE A 100 -5.43 6.78 -28.20
N PHE A 101 -5.86 8.01 -28.50
CA PHE A 101 -6.52 8.88 -27.55
C PHE A 101 -7.85 9.39 -28.10
N ARG A 102 -8.77 9.62 -27.18
CA ARG A 102 -10.09 10.19 -27.42
C ARG A 102 -10.18 11.55 -26.76
N LYS A 103 -10.75 12.52 -27.47
CA LYS A 103 -11.11 13.82 -26.89
C LYS A 103 -12.48 13.73 -26.22
N THR A 104 -12.54 14.08 -24.94
CA THR A 104 -13.78 14.17 -24.17
C THR A 104 -14.48 15.50 -24.47
N SER A 105 -15.80 15.59 -24.23
CA SER A 105 -16.60 16.82 -24.39
C SER A 105 -16.02 18.04 -23.65
N LYS A 106 -15.27 17.81 -22.56
CA LYS A 106 -14.57 18.85 -21.78
C LYS A 106 -13.20 19.27 -22.36
N GLY A 107 -12.82 18.77 -23.54
CA GLY A 107 -11.53 19.07 -24.18
C GLY A 107 -10.33 18.32 -23.61
N MET A 108 -10.55 17.34 -22.72
CA MET A 108 -9.53 16.48 -22.13
C MET A 108 -9.26 15.24 -23.00
N TRP A 109 -8.03 14.76 -23.01
CA TRP A 109 -7.59 13.56 -23.71
C TRP A 109 -7.53 12.37 -22.77
N VAL A 110 -8.14 11.26 -23.18
CA VAL A 110 -8.17 10.00 -22.41
C VAL A 110 -7.68 8.88 -23.31
N PRO A 111 -6.80 7.98 -22.85
CA PRO A 111 -6.39 6.82 -23.63
C PRO A 111 -7.60 5.94 -23.95
N CYS A 112 -7.69 5.45 -25.18
CA CYS A 112 -8.79 4.61 -25.64
C CYS A 112 -8.29 3.42 -26.46
N LYS A 113 -9.15 2.41 -26.64
CA LYS A 113 -8.87 1.32 -27.59
C LYS A 113 -9.25 1.76 -29.01
N ARG A 114 -8.59 1.18 -30.03
CA ARG A 114 -8.88 1.44 -31.45
C ARG A 114 -10.36 1.29 -31.83
N THR A 115 -11.08 0.40 -31.14
CA THR A 115 -12.49 0.07 -31.42
C THR A 115 -13.48 1.15 -30.95
N GLN A 116 -13.05 2.14 -30.16
CA GLN A 116 -13.96 3.15 -29.61
C GLN A 116 -14.16 4.32 -30.59
N GLN A 117 -15.38 4.84 -30.66
CA GLN A 117 -15.71 5.99 -31.51
C GLN A 117 -14.93 7.24 -31.07
N GLY A 118 -14.32 7.93 -32.03
CA GLY A 118 -13.49 9.11 -31.79
C GLY A 118 -12.06 8.79 -31.31
N ALA A 119 -11.58 7.56 -31.53
CA ALA A 119 -10.18 7.21 -31.34
C ALA A 119 -9.31 7.87 -32.42
N ILE A 120 -8.37 8.71 -31.99
CA ILE A 120 -7.36 9.34 -32.83
C ILE A 120 -6.04 8.65 -32.53
N GLU A 121 -5.35 8.20 -33.58
CA GLU A 121 -3.99 7.66 -33.46
C GLU A 121 -3.03 8.82 -33.19
N ILE A 122 -2.60 8.92 -31.93
CA ILE A 122 -1.65 9.94 -31.48
C ILE A 122 -0.96 9.39 -30.23
N THR A 123 0.34 9.63 -30.12
CA THR A 123 1.12 9.20 -28.95
C THR A 123 1.13 10.28 -27.87
N LEU A 124 1.45 9.87 -26.64
CA LEU A 124 1.64 10.83 -25.53
C LEU A 124 2.73 11.88 -25.85
N GLN A 125 3.80 11.49 -26.55
CA GLN A 125 4.91 12.38 -26.90
C GLN A 125 4.46 13.46 -27.88
N GLU A 126 3.64 13.11 -28.86
CA GLU A 126 3.06 14.05 -29.83
C GLU A 126 2.07 15.00 -29.16
N LEU A 127 1.23 14.49 -28.24
CA LEU A 127 0.35 15.34 -27.43
C LEU A 127 1.14 16.33 -26.56
N ASN A 128 2.27 15.89 -26.01
CA ASN A 128 3.16 16.75 -25.24
C ASN A 128 3.83 17.82 -26.12
N ALA A 129 4.30 17.45 -27.32
CA ALA A 129 4.88 18.39 -28.29
C ALA A 129 3.90 19.48 -28.72
N GLN A 130 2.59 19.17 -28.76
CA GLN A 130 1.52 20.12 -29.02
C GLN A 130 1.14 20.99 -27.80
N GLY A 131 1.84 20.85 -26.66
CA GLY A 131 1.55 21.58 -25.43
C GLY A 131 0.27 21.13 -24.73
N LEU A 132 -0.25 19.95 -25.04
CA LEU A 132 -1.53 19.43 -24.52
C LEU A 132 -1.36 18.50 -23.32
N ALA A 133 -0.15 18.39 -22.75
CA ALA A 133 0.14 17.50 -21.63
C ALA A 133 -0.75 17.74 -20.39
N LEU A 134 -1.08 19.00 -20.10
CA LEU A 134 -1.96 19.36 -18.98
C LEU A 134 -3.43 18.96 -19.20
N LYS A 135 -3.83 18.63 -20.43
CA LYS A 135 -5.20 18.23 -20.77
C LYS A 135 -5.38 16.72 -20.78
N ILE A 136 -4.43 15.96 -20.27
CA ILE A 136 -4.51 14.51 -20.22
C ILE A 136 -5.19 14.09 -18.94
N GLN A 137 -6.22 13.28 -19.07
CA GLN A 137 -6.93 12.68 -17.95
C GLN A 137 -6.68 11.19 -17.94
N LEU A 138 -6.13 10.70 -16.82
CA LEU A 138 -5.93 9.27 -16.60
C LEU A 138 -7.29 8.57 -16.44
N PRO A 139 -7.44 7.35 -16.97
CA PRO A 139 -8.62 6.55 -16.68
C PRO A 139 -8.67 6.19 -15.18
N PRO A 140 -9.86 6.10 -14.58
CA PRO A 140 -9.98 5.71 -13.18
C PRO A 140 -9.49 4.28 -12.96
N ASN A 141 -8.96 4.01 -11.78
CA ASN A 141 -8.53 2.66 -11.41
C ASN A 141 -9.71 1.69 -11.36
N THR A 142 -9.51 0.49 -11.90
CA THR A 142 -10.52 -0.57 -11.92
C THR A 142 -10.09 -1.75 -11.07
N ARG A 143 -11.04 -2.60 -10.66
CA ARG A 143 -10.74 -3.85 -9.96
C ARG A 143 -9.73 -4.72 -10.70
N ALA A 144 -9.80 -4.76 -12.03
CA ALA A 144 -8.90 -5.58 -12.85
C ALA A 144 -7.43 -5.19 -12.68
N ASP A 145 -7.15 -3.92 -12.39
CA ASP A 145 -5.79 -3.45 -12.15
C ASP A 145 -5.24 -4.01 -10.84
N PHE A 146 -6.06 -4.02 -9.79
CA PHE A 146 -5.71 -4.62 -8.50
C PHE A 146 -5.58 -6.15 -8.59
N ASP A 147 -6.48 -6.83 -9.31
CA ASP A 147 -6.42 -8.29 -9.47
C ASP A 147 -5.14 -8.74 -10.19
N LYS A 148 -4.64 -7.96 -11.17
CA LYS A 148 -3.35 -8.19 -11.80
C LYS A 148 -2.18 -8.06 -10.82
N MET A 149 -2.24 -7.09 -9.90
CA MET A 149 -1.16 -6.87 -8.93
C MET A 149 -1.17 -7.98 -7.87
N LEU A 150 -2.35 -8.35 -7.37
CA LEU A 150 -2.53 -9.45 -6.42
C LEU A 150 -2.11 -10.82 -6.99
N ALA A 151 -2.16 -11.00 -8.31
CA ALA A 151 -1.66 -12.23 -8.94
C ALA A 151 -0.13 -12.33 -8.94
N ARG A 152 0.59 -11.20 -8.81
CA ARG A 152 2.06 -11.15 -8.88
C ARG A 152 2.72 -11.09 -7.50
N GLN A 153 2.09 -10.41 -6.55
CA GLN A 153 2.66 -10.19 -5.24
C GLN A 153 2.40 -11.34 -4.28
N LYS A 154 3.42 -11.67 -3.48
CA LYS A 154 3.37 -12.64 -2.38
C LYS A 154 3.60 -11.90 -1.06
N PRO A 155 3.08 -12.40 0.08
CA PRO A 155 3.38 -11.84 1.38
C PRO A 155 4.88 -11.85 1.64
N THR A 156 5.41 -10.76 2.19
CA THR A 156 6.84 -10.67 2.57
C THR A 156 7.12 -11.39 3.88
N VAL A 157 6.13 -11.48 4.77
CA VAL A 157 6.26 -12.10 6.09
C VAL A 157 5.87 -13.58 6.01
N SER A 158 6.77 -14.47 6.44
CA SER A 158 6.49 -15.91 6.47
C SER A 158 5.81 -16.34 7.77
N GLU A 159 5.15 -17.50 7.76
CA GLU A 159 4.56 -18.07 8.98
C GLU A 159 5.64 -18.41 10.03
N ALA A 160 6.84 -18.80 9.60
CA ALA A 160 7.95 -19.08 10.48
C ALA A 160 8.40 -17.83 11.25
N ASP A 161 8.46 -16.68 10.58
CA ASP A 161 8.80 -15.40 11.22
C ASP A 161 7.74 -15.04 12.28
N LEU A 162 6.46 -15.22 11.96
CA LEU A 162 5.37 -14.97 12.90
C LEU A 162 5.46 -15.86 14.15
N GLU A 163 5.83 -17.13 13.99
CA GLU A 163 5.97 -18.03 15.13
C GLU A 163 7.13 -17.64 16.05
N VAL A 164 8.25 -17.18 15.47
CA VAL A 164 9.39 -16.65 16.25
C VAL A 164 8.93 -15.47 17.11
N HIS A 165 8.16 -14.54 16.53
CA HIS A 165 7.63 -13.39 17.27
C HIS A 165 6.61 -13.78 18.34
N LYS A 166 5.67 -14.69 18.03
CA LYS A 166 4.70 -15.20 19.01
C LYS A 166 5.37 -15.92 20.17
N ARG A 167 6.43 -16.69 19.89
CA ARG A 167 7.22 -17.35 20.94
C ARG A 167 7.90 -16.32 21.83
N PHE A 168 8.51 -15.28 21.25
CA PHE A 168 9.13 -14.20 22.02
C PHE A 168 8.11 -13.49 22.92
N ASP A 169 6.93 -13.17 22.39
CA ASP A 169 5.85 -12.54 23.13
C ASP A 169 5.37 -13.41 24.31
N LYS A 170 5.22 -14.72 24.11
CA LYS A 170 4.89 -15.67 25.18
C LYS A 170 5.97 -15.79 26.26
N GLU A 171 7.24 -15.76 25.88
CA GLU A 171 8.37 -15.90 26.80
C GLU A 171 8.62 -14.65 27.65
N PHE A 172 8.49 -13.47 27.03
CA PHE A 172 8.93 -12.20 27.64
C PHE A 172 7.79 -11.24 27.99
N GLY A 173 6.57 -11.50 27.53
CA GLY A 173 5.35 -10.77 27.86
C GLY A 173 5.35 -9.28 27.49
N ASN A 174 4.23 -8.62 27.83
CA ASN A 174 4.07 -7.17 27.72
C ASN A 174 4.57 -6.39 28.95
N GLU A 175 4.88 -7.11 30.03
CA GLU A 175 5.39 -6.57 31.29
C GLU A 175 6.74 -7.22 31.59
N GLY A 176 7.81 -6.44 31.47
CA GLY A 176 9.16 -6.83 31.84
C GLY A 176 9.52 -6.45 33.27
#